data_AF-A0A314XX70-F1
#
_entry.id   AF-A0A314XX70-F1
#
_cell.length_a   1.000
_cell.length_b   1.000
_cell.length_c   1.000
_cell.angle_alpha   90.00
_cell.angle_beta   90.00
_cell.angle_gamma   90.00
#
_symmetry.space_group_name_H-M   'P 1'
#
loop_
_entity.id
_entity.type
_entity.pdbx_description
1 polymer ?
#
loop_
_entity_poly.entity_id
_entity_poly.type
_entity_poly.pdbx_seq_one_letter_code
_entity_poly.pdbx_strand_id
1 'polypeptide(L)'
;MAKMQAILSRFSEEQMSRYESFRRAGFQKSNMKRLLGSISGTPKISMPMTIVVSGIAKMFVGELVETARIVMTERKESGPIRPCHIREAYRKLKLEGKVPKRSVSRLFR
;
A
#
# COMPACT_ATOMS: atom_id res chain seq x y z
N MET A 1 -22.20 -11.79 -4.01
CA MET A 1 -21.96 -11.14 -5.32
C MET A 1 -22.92 -9.98 -5.62
N ALA A 2 -24.23 -10.10 -5.33
CA ALA A 2 -25.23 -9.06 -5.64
C ALA A 2 -24.91 -7.65 -5.07
N LYS A 3 -24.40 -7.58 -3.82
CA LYS A 3 -24.07 -6.29 -3.18
C LYS A 3 -22.91 -5.55 -3.84
N MET A 4 -21.88 -6.27 -4.31
CA MET A 4 -20.75 -5.67 -5.02
C MET A 4 -21.19 -5.13 -6.38
N GLN A 5 -21.98 -5.92 -7.13
CA GLN A 5 -22.51 -5.50 -8.42
C GLN A 5 -23.41 -4.26 -8.31
N ALA A 6 -24.22 -4.16 -7.25
CA ALA A 6 -25.05 -2.99 -6.98
C ALA A 6 -24.25 -1.72 -6.63
N ILE A 7 -23.04 -1.85 -6.08
CA ILE A 7 -22.15 -0.71 -5.82
C ILE A 7 -21.44 -0.31 -7.11
N LEU A 8 -20.90 -1.28 -7.85
CA LEU A 8 -20.16 -1.03 -9.10
C LEU A 8 -21.06 -0.43 -10.19
N SER A 9 -22.35 -0.80 -10.23
CA SER A 9 -23.30 -0.23 -11.20
C SER A 9 -23.60 1.25 -10.98
N ARG A 10 -23.23 1.81 -9.82
CA ARG A 10 -23.39 3.23 -9.49
C ARG A 10 -22.13 4.05 -9.73
N PHE A 11 -21.02 3.43 -10.13
CA PHE A 11 -19.78 4.15 -10.38
C PHE A 11 -19.88 4.98 -11.66
N SER A 12 -19.32 6.18 -11.63
CA SER A 12 -18.97 6.88 -12.87
C SER A 12 -17.87 6.11 -13.61
N GLU A 13 -17.71 6.38 -14.91
CA GLU A 13 -16.66 5.75 -15.72
C GLU A 13 -15.27 5.94 -15.11
N GLU A 14 -14.99 7.14 -14.60
CA GLU A 14 -13.73 7.46 -13.95
C GLU A 14 -13.54 6.68 -12.64
N GLN A 15 -14.59 6.52 -11.83
CA GLN A 15 -14.57 5.71 -10.62
C GLN A 15 -14.32 4.22 -10.93
N MET A 16 -14.98 3.71 -11.97
CA MET A 16 -14.80 2.33 -12.41
C MET A 16 -13.36 2.09 -12.91
N SER A 17 -12.82 3.00 -13.72
CA SER A 17 -11.43 2.95 -14.19
C SER A 17 -10.41 2.91 -13.04
N ARG A 18 -10.59 3.76 -12.01
CA ARG A 18 -9.73 3.75 -10.81
C ARG A 18 -9.87 2.44 -10.02
N TYR A 19 -11.09 1.95 -9.84
CA TYR A 19 -11.34 0.71 -9.13
C TYR A 19 -10.72 -0.50 -9.84
N GLU A 20 -10.85 -0.57 -11.17
CA GLU A 20 -10.24 -1.61 -11.97
C GLU A 20 -8.72 -1.62 -11.86
N SER A 21 -8.11 -0.44 -11.91
CA SER A 21 -6.66 -0.25 -11.72
C SER A 21 -6.23 -0.72 -10.32
N PHE A 22 -6.95 -0.35 -9.27
CA PHE A 22 -6.70 -0.85 -7.90
C PHE A 22 -6.86 -2.38 -7.79
N ARG A 23 -7.90 -2.94 -8.40
CA ARG A 23 -8.20 -4.38 -8.36
C ARG A 23 -7.10 -5.20 -9.02
N ARG A 24 -6.61 -4.75 -10.19
CA ARG A 24 -5.55 -5.43 -10.96
C ARG A 24 -4.14 -5.15 -10.45
N ALA A 25 -3.92 -4.05 -9.71
CA ALA A 25 -2.61 -3.73 -9.17
C ALA A 25 -2.08 -4.83 -8.24
N GLY A 26 -0.80 -5.15 -8.35
CA GLY A 26 -0.14 -6.14 -7.50
C GLY A 26 1.37 -6.12 -7.69
N PHE A 27 2.09 -6.70 -6.74
CA PHE A 27 3.55 -6.83 -6.84
C PHE A 27 3.94 -8.01 -7.72
N GLN A 28 4.93 -7.81 -8.59
CA GLN A 28 5.47 -8.89 -9.40
C GLN A 28 6.13 -9.94 -8.52
N LYS A 29 5.70 -11.20 -8.66
CA LYS A 29 6.14 -12.32 -7.82
C LYS A 29 7.67 -12.51 -7.84
N SER A 30 8.29 -12.37 -9.00
CA SER A 30 9.76 -12.50 -9.18
C SER A 30 10.52 -11.44 -8.38
N ASN A 31 10.09 -10.18 -8.45
CA ASN A 31 10.71 -9.08 -7.71
C ASN A 31 10.52 -9.25 -6.20
N MET A 32 9.32 -9.64 -5.77
CA MET A 32 9.06 -9.89 -4.35
C MET A 32 9.90 -11.07 -3.83
N LYS A 33 10.02 -12.15 -4.59
CA LYS A 33 10.86 -13.31 -4.23
C LYS A 33 12.33 -12.91 -4.08
N ARG A 34 12.86 -12.10 -5.00
CA ARG A 34 14.23 -11.59 -4.96
C ARG A 34 14.46 -10.70 -3.72
N LEU A 35 13.54 -9.79 -3.42
CA LEU A 35 13.60 -8.93 -2.24
C LEU A 35 13.54 -9.75 -0.93
N LEU A 36 12.63 -10.71 -0.85
CA LEU A 36 12.52 -11.58 0.33
C LEU A 36 13.77 -12.44 0.53
N GLY A 37 14.37 -12.93 -0.55
CA GLY A 37 15.63 -13.66 -0.50
C GLY A 37 16.78 -12.80 0.00
N SER A 38 16.88 -11.54 -0.45
CA SER A 38 17.94 -10.63 0.01
C SER A 38 17.77 -10.24 1.48
N ILE A 39 16.54 -10.15 2.00
CA ILE A 39 16.27 -9.82 3.41
C ILE A 39 16.51 -11.03 4.32
N SER A 40 16.03 -12.21 3.90
CA SER A 40 16.02 -13.40 4.75
C SER A 40 17.34 -14.19 4.69
N GLY A 41 18.22 -13.87 3.73
CA GLY A 41 19.46 -14.61 3.49
C GLY A 41 19.27 -16.00 2.90
N THR A 42 18.03 -16.39 2.59
CA THR A 42 17.68 -17.70 2.01
C THR A 42 17.16 -17.55 0.58
N PRO A 43 17.73 -18.28 -0.40
CA PRO A 43 17.22 -18.26 -1.77
C PRO A 43 15.89 -19.01 -1.92
N LYS A 44 15.53 -19.85 -0.95
CA LYS A 44 14.32 -20.70 -0.98
C LYS A 44 13.14 -20.00 -0.33
N ILE A 45 12.54 -19.05 -1.05
CA ILE A 45 11.29 -18.38 -0.65
C ILE A 45 10.08 -19.12 -1.23
N SER A 46 9.11 -19.47 -0.39
CA SER A 46 7.90 -20.18 -0.80
C SER A 46 6.88 -19.27 -1.49
N MET A 47 6.03 -19.86 -2.35
CA MET A 47 4.98 -19.11 -3.04
C MET A 47 3.93 -18.54 -2.05
N PRO A 48 3.43 -19.29 -1.05
CA PRO A 48 2.50 -18.74 -0.06
C PRO A 48 3.08 -17.53 0.69
N MET A 49 4.36 -17.58 1.08
CA MET A 49 5.03 -16.45 1.73
C MET A 49 5.06 -15.21 0.82
N THR A 50 5.37 -15.40 -0.47
CA THR A 50 5.37 -14.31 -1.45
C THR A 50 3.98 -13.68 -1.60
N ILE A 51 2.92 -14.49 -1.61
CA ILE A 51 1.52 -14.02 -1.69
C ILE A 51 1.16 -13.19 -0.45
N VAL A 52 1.44 -13.72 0.74
CA VAL A 52 1.13 -13.05 2.02
C VAL A 52 1.84 -11.70 2.11
N VAL A 53 3.16 -11.66 1.87
CA VAL A 53 3.92 -10.42 1.96
C VAL A 53 3.46 -9.40 0.90
N SER A 54 3.14 -9.85 -0.32
CA SER A 54 2.58 -8.97 -1.35
C SER A 54 1.24 -8.39 -0.95
N GLY A 55 0.38 -9.18 -0.27
CA GLY A 55 -0.89 -8.73 0.27
C GLY A 55 -0.72 -7.66 1.35
N ILE A 56 0.13 -7.92 2.34
CA ILE A 56 0.45 -6.97 3.43
C ILE A 56 1.03 -5.68 2.87
N ALA A 57 1.98 -5.77 1.93
CA ALA A 57 2.56 -4.60 1.28
C ALA A 57 1.51 -3.80 0.50
N LYS A 58 0.55 -4.48 -0.17
CA LYS A 58 -0.51 -3.80 -0.94
C LYS A 58 -1.48 -3.08 -0.01
N MET A 59 -1.84 -3.70 1.12
CA MET A 59 -2.65 -3.06 2.16
C MET A 59 -1.97 -1.80 2.68
N PHE A 60 -0.68 -1.88 3.02
CA PHE A 60 0.09 -0.73 3.50
C PHE A 60 0.15 0.41 2.48
N VAL A 61 0.39 0.11 1.19
CA VAL A 61 0.37 1.14 0.13
C VAL A 61 -1.02 1.77 -0.01
N GLY A 62 -2.09 0.98 0.13
CA GLY A 62 -3.47 1.48 0.12
C GLY A 62 -3.73 2.50 1.22
N GLU A 63 -3.43 2.14 2.47
CA GLU A 63 -3.58 3.03 3.63
C GLU A 63 -2.74 4.31 3.48
N LEU A 64 -1.52 4.18 2.96
CA LEU A 64 -0.62 5.32 2.74
C LEU A 64 -1.18 6.29 1.70
N VAL A 65 -1.70 5.79 0.57
CA VAL A 65 -2.28 6.60 -0.50
C VAL A 65 -3.60 7.24 -0.06
N GLU A 66 -4.44 6.52 0.66
CA GLU A 66 -5.70 7.04 1.23
C GLU A 66 -5.42 8.17 2.22
N THR A 67 -4.49 7.95 3.16
CA THR A 67 -4.08 8.97 4.13
C THR A 67 -3.46 10.18 3.44
N ALA A 68 -2.71 9.98 2.36
CA ALA A 68 -2.16 11.08 1.57
C ALA A 68 -3.25 11.90 0.87
N ARG A 69 -4.35 11.28 0.43
CA ARG A 69 -5.53 12.00 -0.09
C ARG A 69 -6.23 12.81 1.01
N ILE A 70 -6.37 12.26 2.21
CA ILE A 70 -6.90 13.00 3.37
C ILE A 70 -6.05 14.24 3.66
N VAL A 71 -4.71 14.10 3.69
CA VAL A 71 -3.79 15.24 3.89
C VAL A 71 -3.97 16.32 2.81
N MET A 72 -4.18 15.94 1.54
CA MET A 72 -4.46 16.91 0.48
C MET A 72 -5.77 17.66 0.73
N THR A 73 -6.83 16.94 1.11
CA THR A 73 -8.14 17.54 1.43
C THR A 73 -8.04 18.52 2.59
N GLU A 74 -7.36 18.17 3.68
CA GLU A 74 -7.12 19.06 4.83
C GLU A 74 -6.37 20.35 4.44
N ARG A 75 -5.45 20.24 3.48
CA ARG A 75 -4.65 21.37 2.97
C ARG A 75 -5.34 22.13 1.84
N LYS A 76 -6.54 21.71 1.41
CA LYS A 76 -7.27 22.25 0.26
C LYS A 76 -6.45 22.19 -1.05
N GLU A 77 -5.63 21.14 -1.19
CA GLU A 77 -4.81 20.91 -2.37
C GLU A 77 -5.47 19.91 -3.32
N SER A 78 -5.38 20.14 -4.62
CA SER A 78 -5.91 19.25 -5.66
C SER A 78 -4.78 18.76 -6.58
N GLY A 79 -5.11 17.82 -7.49
CA GLY A 79 -4.16 17.25 -8.45
C GLY A 79 -3.42 15.99 -7.97
N PRO A 80 -2.22 15.70 -8.51
CA PRO A 80 -1.44 14.52 -8.16
C PRO A 80 -0.93 14.53 -6.72
N ILE A 81 -0.79 13.34 -6.13
CA ILE A 81 -0.14 13.19 -4.82
C ILE A 81 1.36 13.53 -4.96
N ARG A 82 1.83 14.48 -4.16
CA ARG A 82 3.24 14.92 -4.11
C ARG A 82 3.99 14.23 -2.97
N PRO A 83 5.35 14.21 -3.01
CA PRO A 83 6.15 13.62 -1.94
C PRO A 83 5.86 14.16 -0.53
N CYS A 84 5.49 15.44 -0.40
CA CYS A 84 5.13 16.03 0.89
C CYS A 84 3.86 15.41 1.49
N HIS A 85 2.87 15.02 0.68
CA HIS A 85 1.64 14.39 1.16
C HIS A 85 1.93 12.96 1.64
N ILE A 86 2.76 12.20 0.91
CA ILE A 86 3.18 10.85 1.30
C ILE A 86 3.97 10.87 2.61
N ARG A 87 4.91 11.81 2.76
CA ARG A 87 5.70 11.94 4.00
C ARG A 87 4.81 12.25 5.20
N GLU A 88 3.85 13.15 5.03
CA GLU A 88 2.91 13.50 6.10
C GLU A 88 1.95 12.35 6.42
N ALA A 89 1.44 11.66 5.39
CA ALA A 89 0.63 10.46 5.56
C ALA A 89 1.37 9.37 6.36
N TYR A 90 2.63 9.11 6.00
CA TYR A 90 3.48 8.17 6.73
C TYR A 90 3.70 8.60 8.19
N ARG A 91 3.91 9.89 8.44
CA ARG A 91 4.04 10.46 9.79
C ARG A 91 2.79 10.20 10.63
N LYS A 92 1.59 10.45 10.07
CA LYS A 92 0.30 10.18 10.74
C LYS A 92 0.11 8.70 11.05
N LEU A 93 0.30 7.83 10.06
CA LEU A 93 0.20 6.36 10.24
C LEU A 93 1.18 5.84 11.30
N LYS A 94 2.38 6.43 11.40
CA LYS A 94 3.37 6.07 12.42
C LYS A 94 2.91 6.46 13.82
N LEU A 95 2.28 7.63 13.98
CA LEU A 95 1.71 8.07 15.26
C LEU A 95 0.50 7.22 15.68
N GLU A 96 -0.31 6.79 14.72
CA GLU A 96 -1.42 5.85 14.93
C GLU A 96 -0.97 4.42 15.24
N GLY A 97 0.33 4.12 15.15
CA GLY A 97 0.87 2.79 15.40
C GLY A 97 0.60 1.77 14.27
N LYS A 98 0.13 2.22 13.10
CA LYS A 98 -0.14 1.38 11.93
C LYS A 98 1.11 1.02 11.12
N VAL A 99 2.22 1.71 11.38
CA VAL A 99 3.52 1.41 10.75
C VAL A 99 4.32 0.46 11.65
N PRO A 100 4.86 -0.65 11.12
CA PRO A 100 5.74 -1.54 11.87
C PRO A 100 6.90 -0.78 12.50
N LYS A 101 7.04 -0.88 13.83
CA LYS A 101 8.18 -0.34 14.56
C LYS A 101 9.30 -1.40 14.55
N ARG A 102 10.55 -0.95 14.40
CA ARG A 102 11.69 -1.84 14.58
C ARG A 102 11.71 -2.31 16.04
N SER A 103 11.83 -3.61 16.24
CA SER A 103 11.97 -4.21 17.57
C SER A 103 13.33 -3.95 18.21
N VAL A 104 14.36 -3.69 17.38
CA VAL A 104 15.75 -3.45 17.84
C VAL A 104 16.27 -2.09 17.37
N SER A 105 16.88 -1.35 18.29
CA SER A 105 17.64 -0.15 17.95
C SER A 105 18.87 -0.55 17.13
N ARG A 106 19.24 0.26 16.13
CA ARG A 106 20.52 0.08 15.45
C ARG A 106 21.63 0.21 16.49
N LEU A 107 22.41 -0.84 16.68
CA LEU A 107 23.57 -0.81 17.56
C LEU A 107 24.64 0.17 17.04
N PHE A 108 24.65 0.47 15.73
CA PHE A 108 25.59 1.41 15.12
C PHE A 108 24.92 2.26 14.02
N ARG A 109 25.31 3.54 13.92
CA ARG A 109 24.68 4.57 13.08
C ARG A 109 25.29 4.64 11.69
#